data_AF-A0A7C5QHX3-F1
#
_entry.id   AF-A0A7C5QHX3-F1
#
_cell.length_a   1.000
_cell.length_b   1.000
_cell.length_c   1.000
_cell.angle_alpha   90.00
_cell.angle_beta   90.00
_cell.angle_gamma   90.00
#
_symmetry.space_group_name_H-M   'P 1'
#
loop_
_entity.id
_entity.type
_entity.pdbx_description
1 polymer ?
#
loop_
_entity_poly.entity_id
_entity_poly.type
_entity_poly.pdbx_seq_one_letter_code
_entity_poly.pdbx_strand_id
1 'polypeptide(L)'
;MNKVPSRLTILAVMSMLALASMKLQAAAGPSWWVTRGVVNTNSQPNDFAAVNQGQLKWMAVNAAVELESQLPGGAGNNVWTLIESFRNTNNFHSVNLGQLKFVARPFYDRLIEIGYATNYPWAGSTNPANDFALANIGQMKNVFSFDVAGWLVLDSDNDGMSNGWELAHGLNLHTNDASWVSTDPWAHGLSNLQVYQNPSVLISNNYSSLQDAVPDWWKLTYGYTTNTPASVVGTNGLTLFQNYLYGRNPLVAELEVIVNGNREWTTNRVVEILPLTREYPWLLVSDNPQMTNATILAVGAGALSYTIPGTNDRTCFLYFQYADNATNNVGSLLVRFIGVDTIPPVVLITGPTTNGTGVGDQFFIHLQATVYDRDPQGQPDPMRRLRITVNGQPCWSRIGTNISIPRFRVQANTNNVITVVAQDDAGNTNAATLNWFVGGSNDTNAPVLTNFNVAAYTLLPDLDRVWIQADCDDSNAVVTAQVIPAEGDPDDPWEMTWLEAGSVGTYVPLAWGTNTLQLIAFDATGNATTNRFLLERSDRYTAQMSEPTPGMFAMGDVYVSGTIGQWVDVGFSTQTNVVGAAINGVPVSLLDDGNGGFTFTSTNAVNGSSQQRVWPVVMTMWLADG
;
A
#
# COMPACT_ATOMS: atom_id res chain seq x y z
N MET A 1 0.73 -61.62 10.17
CA MET A 1 -0.39 -61.41 11.11
C MET A 1 0.15 -61.41 12.53
N ASN A 2 0.67 -60.27 12.99
CA ASN A 2 1.12 -60.09 14.38
C ASN A 2 0.07 -59.24 15.09
N LYS A 3 -0.70 -59.88 15.97
CA LYS A 3 -1.70 -59.23 16.81
C LYS A 3 -0.99 -58.42 17.89
N VAL A 4 -1.16 -57.11 17.84
CA VAL A 4 -0.94 -56.19 18.97
C VAL A 4 -2.12 -56.36 19.93
N PRO A 5 -1.91 -56.64 21.23
CA PRO A 5 -2.99 -56.55 22.20
C PRO A 5 -3.12 -55.11 22.71
N SER A 6 -4.38 -54.71 22.81
CA SER A 6 -4.93 -53.41 23.12
C SER A 6 -4.72 -52.96 24.58
N ARG A 7 -4.56 -51.65 24.73
CA ARG A 7 -4.70 -50.83 25.94
C ARG A 7 -5.92 -51.24 26.78
N LEU A 8 -5.77 -52.11 27.78
CA LEU A 8 -6.72 -52.23 28.89
C LEU A 8 -6.19 -53.12 30.03
N THR A 9 -4.93 -52.96 30.46
CA THR A 9 -4.41 -53.69 31.66
C THR A 9 -3.20 -52.99 32.30
N ILE A 10 -3.23 -51.66 32.36
CA ILE A 10 -2.29 -50.86 33.19
C ILE A 10 -3.13 -49.79 33.90
N LEU A 11 -4.14 -50.23 34.64
CA LEU A 11 -4.95 -49.35 35.50
C LEU A 11 -5.55 -50.16 36.66
N ALA A 12 -4.75 -51.03 37.28
CA ALA A 12 -5.18 -51.82 38.44
C ALA A 12 -4.06 -52.22 39.41
N VAL A 13 -2.77 -51.93 39.10
CA VAL A 13 -1.63 -52.32 39.95
C VAL A 13 -0.97 -51.13 40.66
N MET A 14 -1.37 -49.89 40.38
CA MET A 14 -0.92 -48.70 41.13
C MET A 14 -1.91 -48.21 42.19
N SER A 15 -2.87 -49.05 42.60
CA SER A 15 -3.87 -48.71 43.61
C SER A 15 -3.88 -49.65 44.83
N MET A 16 -2.84 -50.48 45.00
CA MET A 16 -2.67 -51.40 46.13
C MET A 16 -1.26 -51.29 46.78
N LEU A 17 -0.73 -50.06 46.86
CA LEU A 17 0.32 -49.69 47.82
C LEU A 17 -0.10 -48.49 48.69
N ALA A 18 -1.41 -48.35 48.89
CA ALA A 18 -1.99 -47.55 49.97
C ALA A 18 -2.33 -48.52 51.11
N LEU A 19 -1.99 -48.16 52.35
CA LEU A 19 -2.13 -48.92 53.62
C LEU A 19 -0.87 -49.68 54.10
N ALA A 20 0.18 -48.93 54.45
CA ALA A 20 0.93 -49.12 55.72
C ALA A 20 2.06 -48.09 55.83
N SER A 21 1.73 -46.84 56.12
CA SER A 21 2.55 -45.86 56.88
C SER A 21 1.82 -44.52 56.98
N MET A 22 0.55 -44.52 57.40
CA MET A 22 -0.05 -43.31 57.96
C MET A 22 0.50 -43.14 59.37
N LYS A 23 1.72 -42.62 59.47
CA LYS A 23 2.08 -41.82 60.64
C LYS A 23 1.16 -40.61 60.58
N LEU A 24 0.36 -40.43 61.63
CA LEU A 24 -0.38 -39.20 61.92
C LEU A 24 0.57 -38.00 61.71
N GLN A 25 0.45 -37.31 60.58
CA GLN A 25 1.27 -36.15 60.28
C GLN A 25 0.54 -34.96 60.91
N ALA A 26 0.98 -34.57 62.11
CA ALA A 26 0.62 -33.28 62.70
C ALA A 26 0.84 -32.20 61.62
N ALA A 27 -0.13 -31.29 61.45
CA ALA A 27 -0.08 -30.22 60.45
C ALA A 27 1.29 -29.54 60.46
N ALA A 28 2.15 -29.92 59.52
CA ALA A 28 3.53 -29.48 59.47
C ALA A 28 3.51 -28.10 58.79
N GLY A 29 4.12 -27.10 59.43
CA GLY A 29 4.29 -25.79 58.81
C GLY A 29 5.12 -25.84 57.53
N PRO A 30 5.48 -24.68 56.94
CA PRO A 30 6.16 -24.62 55.65
C PRO A 30 7.44 -25.46 55.63
N SER A 31 7.77 -26.01 54.47
CA SER A 31 8.87 -26.96 54.29
C SER A 31 10.22 -26.43 54.80
N TRP A 32 10.45 -25.12 54.67
CA TRP A 32 11.65 -24.46 55.16
C TRP A 32 11.85 -24.61 56.66
N TRP A 33 10.80 -24.83 57.46
CA TRP A 33 10.94 -25.04 58.89
C TRP A 33 11.81 -26.26 59.22
N VAL A 34 11.63 -27.33 58.44
CA VAL A 34 12.39 -28.57 58.57
C VAL A 34 13.76 -28.39 57.95
N THR A 35 13.83 -27.85 56.74
CA THR A 35 15.09 -27.63 55.99
C THR A 35 16.07 -26.76 56.74
N ARG A 36 15.58 -25.70 57.42
CA ARG A 36 16.39 -24.76 58.21
C ARG A 36 16.54 -25.19 59.68
N GLY A 37 15.95 -26.30 60.10
CA GLY A 37 16.09 -26.83 61.46
C GLY A 37 15.50 -25.93 62.56
N VAL A 38 14.43 -25.18 62.26
CA VAL A 38 13.71 -24.37 63.28
C VAL A 38 12.65 -25.16 64.03
N VAL A 39 12.32 -26.37 63.57
CA VAL A 39 11.43 -27.31 64.27
C VAL A 39 12.10 -28.67 64.49
N ASN A 40 11.83 -29.29 65.64
CA ASN A 40 12.20 -30.68 65.89
C ASN A 40 11.00 -31.58 65.58
N THR A 41 11.05 -32.30 64.46
CA THR A 41 9.98 -33.19 63.99
C THR A 41 9.83 -34.47 64.82
N ASN A 42 10.77 -34.75 65.73
CA ASN A 42 10.72 -35.89 66.65
C ASN A 42 10.13 -35.53 68.03
N SER A 43 9.75 -34.26 68.26
CA SER A 43 9.16 -33.78 69.51
C SER A 43 7.68 -33.45 69.35
N GLN A 44 6.88 -33.62 70.40
CA GLN A 44 5.48 -33.18 70.39
C GLN A 44 5.40 -31.63 70.30
N PRO A 45 4.47 -31.06 69.51
CA PRO A 45 4.28 -29.62 69.44
C PRO A 45 3.89 -29.03 70.81
N ASN A 46 4.60 -28.01 71.26
CA ASN A 46 4.32 -27.31 72.52
C ASN A 46 3.83 -25.87 72.26
N ASP A 47 2.79 -25.74 71.44
CA ASP A 47 2.38 -24.47 70.85
C ASP A 47 1.81 -23.47 71.87
N PHE A 48 1.34 -23.94 73.04
CA PHE A 48 0.84 -23.09 74.11
C PHE A 48 1.91 -22.63 75.11
N ALA A 49 3.15 -23.15 75.03
CA ALA A 49 4.23 -22.70 75.91
C ALA A 49 4.71 -21.29 75.55
N ALA A 50 5.21 -20.56 76.56
CA ALA A 50 5.83 -19.26 76.36
C ALA A 50 7.05 -19.37 75.45
N VAL A 51 7.17 -18.47 74.48
CA VAL A 51 8.35 -18.36 73.62
C VAL A 51 9.42 -17.53 74.30
N ASN A 52 10.68 -17.98 74.21
CA ASN A 52 11.83 -17.22 74.72
C ASN A 52 12.55 -16.45 73.59
N GLN A 53 13.33 -15.44 73.96
CA GLN A 53 14.02 -14.57 72.99
C GLN A 53 14.99 -15.34 72.08
N GLY A 54 15.63 -16.40 72.58
CA GLY A 54 16.54 -17.22 71.79
C GLY A 54 15.82 -17.95 70.66
N GLN A 55 14.65 -18.52 70.94
CA GLN A 55 13.78 -19.17 69.95
C GLN A 55 13.31 -18.19 68.87
N LEU A 56 12.88 -16.98 69.27
CA LEU A 56 12.44 -15.96 68.33
C LEU A 56 13.59 -15.49 67.42
N LYS A 57 14.77 -15.21 67.99
CA LYS A 57 15.96 -14.83 67.20
C LYS A 57 16.34 -15.95 66.22
N TRP A 58 16.35 -17.21 66.67
CA TRP A 58 16.66 -18.36 65.84
C TRP A 58 15.68 -18.52 64.66
N MET A 59 14.38 -18.36 64.92
CA MET A 59 13.34 -18.40 63.89
C MET A 59 13.54 -17.28 62.87
N ALA A 60 13.75 -16.04 63.34
CA ALA A 60 13.92 -14.87 62.48
C ALA A 60 15.19 -14.97 61.61
N VAL A 61 16.33 -15.41 62.15
CA VAL A 61 17.57 -15.60 61.38
C VAL A 61 17.33 -16.58 60.23
N ASN A 62 16.70 -17.72 60.50
CA ASN A 62 16.46 -18.74 59.48
C ASN A 62 15.39 -18.32 58.47
N ALA A 63 14.37 -17.58 58.91
CA ALA A 63 13.41 -16.93 58.02
C ALA A 63 14.11 -15.94 57.07
N ALA A 64 15.09 -15.17 57.56
CA ALA A 64 15.82 -14.21 56.74
C ALA A 64 16.64 -14.93 55.67
N VAL A 65 17.36 -15.99 56.05
CA VAL A 65 18.10 -16.83 55.09
C VAL A 65 17.16 -17.50 54.08
N GLU A 66 15.94 -17.89 54.48
CA GLU A 66 14.96 -18.44 53.56
C GLU A 66 14.55 -17.42 52.51
N LEU A 67 14.09 -16.24 52.93
CA LEU A 67 13.73 -15.16 52.01
C LEU A 67 14.90 -14.75 51.12
N GLU A 68 16.12 -14.70 51.66
CA GLU A 68 17.34 -14.39 50.92
C GLU A 68 17.59 -15.36 49.77
N SER A 69 17.32 -16.65 50.00
CA SER A 69 17.58 -17.68 48.99
C SER A 69 16.49 -17.84 47.93
N GLN A 70 15.25 -17.44 48.24
CA GLN A 70 14.10 -17.69 47.37
C GLN A 70 13.71 -16.47 46.54
N LEU A 71 13.76 -15.27 47.14
CA LEU A 71 13.20 -14.08 46.50
C LEU A 71 14.20 -13.39 45.57
N PRO A 72 13.75 -12.92 44.39
CA PRO A 72 14.49 -11.91 43.63
C PRO A 72 14.76 -10.68 44.51
N GLY A 73 16.03 -10.32 44.70
CA GLY A 73 16.45 -9.24 45.62
C GLY A 73 16.50 -9.63 47.10
N GLY A 74 16.29 -10.91 47.43
CA GLY A 74 16.51 -11.48 48.76
C GLY A 74 15.55 -11.00 49.85
N ALA A 75 16.00 -11.11 51.11
CA ALA A 75 15.21 -10.77 52.29
C ALA A 75 15.04 -9.25 52.50
N GLY A 76 15.87 -8.45 51.83
CA GLY A 76 15.86 -7.00 51.92
C GLY A 76 16.61 -6.43 53.12
N ASN A 77 17.05 -5.17 52.99
CA ASN A 77 17.93 -4.52 53.96
C ASN A 77 17.32 -4.38 55.37
N ASN A 78 16.00 -4.14 55.45
CA ASN A 78 15.32 -3.96 56.73
C ASN A 78 15.31 -5.26 57.58
N VAL A 79 15.18 -6.41 56.92
CA VAL A 79 15.26 -7.71 57.60
C VAL A 79 16.68 -7.94 58.12
N TRP A 80 17.69 -7.75 57.29
CA TRP A 80 19.09 -7.94 57.71
C TRP A 80 19.54 -6.96 58.79
N THR A 81 19.12 -5.69 58.71
CA THR A 81 19.38 -4.69 59.77
C THR A 81 18.81 -5.13 61.12
N LEU A 82 17.60 -5.71 61.13
CA LEU A 82 17.01 -6.28 62.34
C LEU A 82 17.84 -7.45 62.85
N ILE A 83 18.22 -8.39 61.99
CA ILE A 83 19.01 -9.58 62.38
C ILE A 83 20.37 -9.18 62.95
N GLU A 84 21.07 -8.23 62.34
CA GLU A 84 22.37 -7.72 62.81
C GLU A 84 22.30 -7.01 64.17
N SER A 85 21.13 -6.49 64.53
CA SER A 85 20.90 -5.87 65.84
C SER A 85 20.85 -6.89 66.99
N PHE A 86 20.65 -8.18 66.70
CA PHE A 86 20.52 -9.20 67.72
C PHE A 86 21.82 -9.41 68.49
N ARG A 87 21.69 -9.58 69.81
CA ARG A 87 22.78 -9.89 70.73
C ARG A 87 22.62 -11.31 71.27
N ASN A 88 23.73 -11.98 71.54
CA ASN A 88 23.77 -13.33 72.15
C ASN A 88 23.50 -13.32 73.65
N THR A 89 22.71 -12.36 74.14
CA THR A 89 22.31 -12.21 75.55
C THR A 89 20.79 -12.34 75.68
N ASN A 90 20.31 -12.59 76.90
CA ASN A 90 18.89 -12.63 77.26
C ASN A 90 18.04 -13.72 76.57
N ASN A 91 18.66 -14.76 76.01
CA ASN A 91 17.98 -15.78 75.21
C ASN A 91 16.91 -16.60 75.96
N PHE A 92 16.95 -16.65 77.30
CA PHE A 92 15.97 -17.39 78.11
C PHE A 92 14.84 -16.51 78.65
N HIS A 93 14.86 -15.20 78.41
CA HIS A 93 13.75 -14.33 78.80
C HIS A 93 12.54 -14.60 77.90
N SER A 94 11.36 -14.50 78.50
CA SER A 94 10.10 -14.56 77.76
C SER A 94 9.94 -13.36 76.83
N VAL A 95 9.14 -13.57 75.78
CA VAL A 95 8.81 -12.56 74.77
C VAL A 95 7.36 -12.11 74.97
N ASN A 96 7.09 -10.82 74.83
CA ASN A 96 5.72 -10.30 74.77
C ASN A 96 5.22 -10.15 73.32
N LEU A 97 3.90 -10.01 73.12
CA LEU A 97 3.30 -9.89 71.79
C LEU A 97 3.85 -8.70 70.98
N GLY A 98 4.15 -7.57 71.63
CA GLY A 98 4.75 -6.40 70.99
C GLY A 98 6.14 -6.69 70.41
N GLN A 99 6.98 -7.42 71.16
CA GLN A 99 8.30 -7.85 70.71
C GLN A 99 8.22 -8.84 69.55
N LEU A 100 7.26 -9.79 69.59
CA LEU A 100 7.03 -10.71 68.48
C LEU A 100 6.64 -9.96 67.20
N LYS A 101 5.69 -9.02 67.29
CA LYS A 101 5.27 -8.17 66.16
C LYS A 101 6.41 -7.30 65.65
N PHE A 102 7.21 -6.72 66.54
CA PHE A 102 8.37 -5.91 66.19
C PHE A 102 9.39 -6.71 65.35
N VAL A 103 9.68 -7.95 65.75
CA VAL A 103 10.59 -8.82 65.01
C VAL A 103 9.99 -9.30 63.68
N ALA A 104 8.68 -9.61 63.64
CA ALA A 104 8.03 -10.08 62.42
C ALA A 104 7.75 -8.97 61.39
N ARG A 105 7.69 -7.70 61.80
CA ARG A 105 7.30 -6.58 60.93
C ARG A 105 8.17 -6.44 59.68
N PRO A 106 9.52 -6.39 59.75
CA PRO A 106 10.33 -6.25 58.54
C PRO A 106 10.16 -7.40 57.53
N PHE A 107 9.83 -8.60 58.00
CA PHE A 107 9.53 -9.74 57.13
C PHE A 107 8.23 -9.51 56.37
N TYR A 108 7.18 -9.07 57.05
CA TYR A 108 5.91 -8.76 56.38
C TYR A 108 5.98 -7.51 55.51
N ASP A 109 6.79 -6.51 55.86
CA ASP A 109 7.06 -5.37 54.98
C ASP A 109 7.62 -5.87 53.63
N ARG A 110 8.58 -6.81 53.67
CA ARG A 110 9.13 -7.46 52.46
C ARG A 110 8.11 -8.32 51.73
N LEU A 111 7.33 -9.14 52.44
CA LEU A 111 6.30 -9.98 51.84
C LEU A 111 5.17 -9.16 51.20
N ILE A 112 4.85 -7.99 51.75
CA ILE A 112 3.87 -7.06 51.17
C ILE A 112 4.45 -6.37 49.94
N GLU A 113 5.71 -5.94 50.00
CA GLU A 113 6.42 -5.32 48.87
C GLU A 113 6.38 -6.19 47.62
N ILE A 114 6.58 -7.50 47.77
CA ILE A 114 6.56 -8.46 46.64
C ILE A 114 5.15 -8.95 46.28
N GLY A 115 4.11 -8.50 46.98
CA GLY A 115 2.72 -8.92 46.71
C GLY A 115 2.32 -10.29 47.30
N TYR A 116 3.17 -10.96 48.09
CA TYR A 116 2.83 -12.23 48.76
C TYR A 116 1.74 -12.04 49.83
N ALA A 117 1.80 -10.93 50.58
CA ALA A 117 0.84 -10.58 51.61
C ALA A 117 0.22 -9.21 51.34
N THR A 118 -1.03 -9.00 51.76
CA THR A 118 -1.69 -7.69 51.64
C THR A 118 -1.67 -6.89 52.94
N ASN A 119 -1.48 -7.56 54.08
CA ASN A 119 -1.54 -6.98 55.42
C ASN A 119 -0.68 -7.77 56.41
N TYR A 120 -0.38 -7.17 57.56
CA TYR A 120 0.22 -7.89 58.68
C TYR A 120 -0.75 -8.97 59.23
N PRO A 121 -0.28 -10.13 59.73
CA PRO A 121 -1.14 -11.20 60.26
C PRO A 121 -2.01 -10.79 61.44
N TRP A 122 -1.59 -9.73 62.15
CA TRP A 122 -2.30 -9.19 63.30
C TRP A 122 -3.14 -7.93 62.95
N ALA A 123 -3.18 -7.52 61.68
CA ALA A 123 -4.07 -6.46 61.23
C ALA A 123 -5.53 -6.96 61.27
N GLY A 124 -6.43 -6.20 61.91
CA GLY A 124 -7.86 -6.56 62.01
C GLY A 124 -8.26 -7.38 63.25
N SER A 125 -7.36 -7.61 64.22
CA SER A 125 -7.74 -8.23 65.49
C SER A 125 -8.70 -7.32 66.29
N THR A 126 -9.87 -7.86 66.67
CA THR A 126 -10.87 -7.17 67.52
C THR A 126 -10.51 -7.19 69.01
N ASN A 127 -9.48 -7.93 69.40
CA ASN A 127 -8.95 -7.91 70.76
C ASN A 127 -8.13 -6.64 70.98
N PRO A 128 -8.27 -5.95 72.12
CA PRO A 128 -7.40 -4.82 72.44
C PRO A 128 -5.93 -5.26 72.33
N ALA A 129 -5.08 -4.40 71.77
CA ALA A 129 -3.66 -4.66 71.57
C ALA A 129 -2.96 -4.94 72.91
N ASN A 130 -2.98 -6.19 73.35
CA ASN A 130 -2.33 -6.62 74.58
C ASN A 130 -0.85 -6.91 74.28
N ASP A 131 -0.14 -5.90 73.78
CA ASP A 131 1.25 -6.01 73.34
C ASP A 131 2.21 -6.37 74.49
N PHE A 132 1.75 -6.23 75.74
CA PHE A 132 2.46 -6.65 76.94
C PHE A 132 2.17 -8.10 77.37
N ALA A 133 1.18 -8.78 76.78
CA ALA A 133 0.94 -10.20 77.08
C ALA A 133 2.10 -11.08 76.60
N LEU A 134 2.32 -12.19 77.32
CA LEU A 134 3.29 -13.21 76.93
C LEU A 134 2.90 -13.83 75.57
N ALA A 135 3.87 -13.90 74.65
CA ALA A 135 3.73 -14.62 73.41
C ALA A 135 3.97 -16.12 73.63
N ASN A 136 3.22 -16.96 72.91
CA ASN A 136 3.42 -18.40 72.89
C ASN A 136 4.07 -18.89 71.59
N ILE A 137 4.57 -20.12 71.60
CA ILE A 137 5.27 -20.75 70.46
C ILE A 137 4.36 -20.83 69.23
N GLY A 138 3.06 -21.10 69.41
CA GLY A 138 2.08 -21.17 68.33
C GLY A 138 1.90 -19.82 67.61
N GLN A 139 1.91 -18.71 68.35
CA GLN A 139 1.85 -17.36 67.78
C GLN A 139 3.12 -17.03 66.98
N MET A 140 4.31 -17.40 67.49
CA MET A 140 5.55 -17.25 66.73
C MET A 140 5.52 -18.08 65.44
N LYS A 141 5.09 -19.34 65.53
CA LYS A 141 4.91 -20.20 64.36
C LYS A 141 3.95 -19.57 63.34
N ASN A 142 2.82 -19.04 63.79
CA ASN A 142 1.84 -18.43 62.90
C ASN A 142 2.40 -17.22 62.12
N VAL A 143 3.17 -16.33 62.76
CA VAL A 143 3.76 -15.18 62.05
C VAL A 143 4.98 -15.55 61.18
N PHE A 144 5.51 -16.76 61.29
CA PHE A 144 6.61 -17.25 60.45
C PHE A 144 6.19 -18.48 59.63
N SER A 145 4.89 -18.66 59.34
CA SER A 145 4.39 -19.79 58.55
C SER A 145 4.26 -19.49 57.06
N PHE A 146 4.90 -18.44 56.55
CA PHE A 146 4.88 -18.13 55.12
C PHE A 146 5.60 -19.21 54.31
N ASP A 147 5.09 -19.46 53.11
CA ASP A 147 5.66 -20.37 52.10
C ASP A 147 5.85 -19.61 50.78
N VAL A 148 6.98 -18.94 50.66
CA VAL A 148 7.33 -18.16 49.46
C VAL A 148 7.73 -19.06 48.30
N ALA A 149 8.37 -20.20 48.57
CA ALA A 149 8.83 -21.11 47.52
C ALA A 149 7.65 -21.71 46.74
N GLY A 150 6.61 -22.15 47.45
CA GLY A 150 5.38 -22.62 46.82
C GLY A 150 4.64 -21.52 46.05
N TRP A 151 4.69 -20.28 46.53
CA TRP A 151 4.03 -19.14 45.89
C TRP A 151 4.75 -18.65 44.62
N LEU A 152 6.09 -18.69 44.57
CA LEU A 152 6.87 -18.24 43.40
C LEU A 152 6.62 -19.09 42.15
N VAL A 153 6.17 -20.33 42.29
CA VAL A 153 5.84 -21.23 41.16
C VAL A 153 4.37 -21.17 40.74
N LEU A 154 3.52 -20.44 41.47
CA LEU A 154 2.14 -20.20 41.07
C LEU A 154 2.09 -19.17 39.94
N ASP A 155 0.98 -19.19 39.21
CA ASP A 155 0.61 -18.24 38.18
C ASP A 155 -0.66 -17.54 38.68
N SER A 156 -0.49 -16.33 39.21
CA SER A 156 -1.55 -15.66 39.98
C SER A 156 -2.66 -15.09 39.11
N ASP A 157 -2.35 -14.70 37.87
CA ASP A 157 -3.30 -14.14 36.91
C ASP A 157 -3.67 -15.12 35.78
N ASN A 158 -3.09 -16.31 35.77
CA ASN A 158 -3.31 -17.42 34.84
C ASN A 158 -2.95 -17.06 33.39
N ASP A 159 -1.88 -16.30 33.19
CA ASP A 159 -1.40 -15.92 31.87
C ASP A 159 -0.32 -16.86 31.29
N GLY A 160 0.09 -17.86 32.08
CA GLY A 160 1.07 -18.87 31.71
C GLY A 160 2.48 -18.59 32.24
N MET A 161 2.72 -17.51 32.97
CA MET A 161 3.98 -17.19 33.63
C MET A 161 3.92 -17.40 35.14
N SER A 162 5.05 -17.77 35.77
CA SER A 162 5.10 -17.92 37.22
C SER A 162 5.35 -16.58 37.92
N ASN A 163 4.78 -16.40 39.11
CA ASN A 163 4.98 -15.24 39.97
C ASN A 163 6.47 -14.87 40.14
N GLY A 164 7.33 -15.89 40.31
CA GLY A 164 8.76 -15.68 40.50
C GLY A 164 9.45 -15.11 39.26
N TRP A 165 9.01 -15.52 38.07
CA TRP A 165 9.50 -14.98 36.81
C TRP A 165 9.08 -13.52 36.63
N GLU A 166 7.79 -13.25 36.82
CA GLU A 166 7.23 -11.92 36.71
C GLU A 166 7.90 -10.94 37.67
N LEU A 167 8.06 -11.34 38.95
CA LEU A 167 8.74 -10.55 39.96
C LEU A 167 10.21 -10.27 39.58
N ALA A 168 10.92 -11.25 39.03
CA ALA A 168 12.31 -11.09 38.62
C ALA A 168 12.49 -10.13 37.42
N HIS A 169 11.46 -9.98 36.59
CA HIS A 169 11.48 -9.13 35.40
C HIS A 169 10.63 -7.85 35.55
N GLY A 170 10.12 -7.57 36.75
CA GLY A 170 9.34 -6.36 37.04
C GLY A 170 7.96 -6.33 36.39
N LEU A 171 7.39 -7.50 36.06
CA LEU A 171 6.03 -7.67 35.53
C LEU A 171 4.99 -7.68 36.66
N ASN A 172 3.71 -7.59 36.30
CA ASN A 172 2.62 -7.47 37.27
C ASN A 172 1.86 -8.78 37.44
N LEU A 173 2.08 -9.42 38.60
CA LEU A 173 1.47 -10.69 39.07
C LEU A 173 -0.06 -10.79 39.00
N HIS A 174 -0.76 -9.69 38.74
CA HIS A 174 -2.23 -9.62 38.77
C HIS A 174 -2.81 -9.08 37.47
N THR A 175 -2.00 -8.97 36.42
CA THR A 175 -2.40 -8.42 35.12
C THR A 175 -1.88 -9.30 34.01
N ASN A 176 -2.77 -9.99 33.31
CA ASN A 176 -2.41 -10.84 32.18
C ASN A 176 -1.68 -10.02 31.10
N ASP A 177 -0.35 -10.11 31.12
CA ASP A 177 0.56 -9.34 30.29
C ASP A 177 1.45 -10.24 29.43
N ALA A 178 1.26 -11.57 29.49
CA ALA A 178 1.87 -12.59 28.65
C ALA A 178 1.98 -12.24 27.14
N SER A 179 0.94 -11.60 26.60
CA SER A 179 0.86 -11.21 25.18
C SER A 179 1.49 -9.85 24.87
N TRP A 180 1.86 -9.07 25.87
CA TRP A 180 2.47 -7.76 25.69
C TRP A 180 3.92 -7.91 25.26
N VAL A 181 4.40 -6.92 24.50
CA VAL A 181 5.80 -6.88 24.06
C VAL A 181 6.69 -6.70 25.28
N SER A 182 7.70 -7.56 25.40
CA SER A 182 8.66 -7.48 26.49
C SER A 182 9.42 -6.17 26.46
N THR A 183 9.57 -5.56 27.63
CA THR A 183 10.34 -4.32 27.81
C THR A 183 11.85 -4.56 27.86
N ASP A 184 12.29 -5.82 27.81
CA ASP A 184 13.72 -6.14 27.80
C ASP A 184 14.37 -5.74 26.47
N PRO A 185 15.48 -4.96 26.47
CA PRO A 185 16.15 -4.52 25.26
C PRO A 185 16.64 -5.66 24.34
N TRP A 186 16.85 -6.86 24.87
CA TRP A 186 17.32 -8.04 24.13
C TRP A 186 16.19 -8.95 23.66
N ALA A 187 14.94 -8.63 23.99
CA ALA A 187 13.79 -9.42 23.54
C ALA A 187 13.38 -9.14 22.09
N HIS A 188 13.88 -8.06 21.47
CA HIS A 188 13.65 -7.72 20.05
C HIS A 188 12.17 -7.80 19.59
N GLY A 189 11.24 -7.38 20.44
CA GLY A 189 9.81 -7.36 20.10
C GLY A 189 9.06 -8.67 20.39
N LEU A 190 9.70 -9.67 20.99
CA LEU A 190 9.01 -10.86 21.52
C LEU A 190 8.07 -10.49 22.68
N SER A 191 7.02 -11.29 22.87
CA SER A 191 6.10 -11.13 24.01
C SER A 191 6.70 -11.64 25.32
N ASN A 192 6.17 -11.19 26.45
CA ASN A 192 6.57 -11.67 27.80
C ASN A 192 6.55 -13.21 27.88
N LEU A 193 5.49 -13.83 27.37
CA LEU A 193 5.35 -15.29 27.35
C LEU A 193 6.40 -15.99 26.48
N GLN A 194 6.72 -15.43 25.31
CA GLN A 194 7.74 -16.02 24.42
C GLN A 194 9.12 -16.01 25.07
N VAL A 195 9.43 -14.92 25.77
CA VAL A 195 10.68 -14.75 26.51
C VAL A 195 10.72 -15.67 27.73
N TYR A 196 9.62 -15.81 28.48
CA TYR A 196 9.49 -16.78 29.58
C TYR A 196 9.75 -18.22 29.12
N GLN A 197 9.19 -18.60 27.97
CA GLN A 197 9.38 -19.93 27.39
C GLN A 197 10.79 -20.14 26.80
N ASN A 198 11.50 -19.06 26.46
CA ASN A 198 12.80 -19.10 25.80
C ASN A 198 13.78 -18.09 26.44
N PRO A 199 14.17 -18.28 27.71
CA PRO A 199 14.97 -17.29 28.46
C PRO A 199 16.37 -17.05 27.87
N SER A 200 16.86 -17.92 26.97
CA SER A 200 18.15 -17.74 26.29
C SER A 200 18.23 -16.45 25.49
N VAL A 201 17.10 -15.91 25.02
CA VAL A 201 17.05 -14.64 24.30
C VAL A 201 17.51 -13.46 25.16
N LEU A 202 17.44 -13.59 26.49
CA LEU A 202 17.85 -12.57 27.46
C LEU A 202 19.30 -12.73 27.95
N ILE A 203 20.10 -13.63 27.37
CA ILE A 203 21.52 -13.77 27.80
C ILE A 203 22.36 -12.58 27.31
N SER A 204 22.14 -12.16 26.07
CA SER A 204 22.80 -10.99 25.47
C SER A 204 22.07 -10.58 24.18
N ASN A 205 22.27 -9.34 23.74
CA ASN A 205 21.81 -8.89 22.43
C ASN A 205 22.22 -9.87 21.30
N ASN A 206 21.27 -10.27 20.45
CA ASN A 206 21.48 -11.23 19.36
C ASN A 206 22.07 -12.60 19.78
N TYR A 207 21.80 -13.08 21.00
CA TYR A 207 22.26 -14.40 21.44
C TYR A 207 21.74 -15.52 20.51
N SER A 208 22.59 -16.51 20.22
CA SER A 208 22.26 -17.70 19.42
C SER A 208 22.66 -18.96 20.21
N SER A 209 21.68 -19.77 20.58
CA SER A 209 21.91 -21.02 21.33
C SER A 209 22.78 -22.02 20.57
N LEU A 210 22.72 -22.00 19.24
CA LEU A 210 23.52 -22.86 18.37
C LEU A 210 24.83 -22.21 17.90
N GLN A 211 25.07 -20.93 18.21
CA GLN A 211 26.21 -20.16 17.69
C GLN A 211 26.33 -20.21 16.16
N ASP A 212 25.19 -20.28 15.46
CA ASP A 212 25.09 -20.47 14.01
C ASP A 212 24.86 -19.16 13.25
N ALA A 213 25.20 -18.03 13.89
CA ALA A 213 25.03 -16.67 13.38
C ALA A 213 23.58 -16.26 13.05
N VAL A 214 22.58 -17.06 13.47
CA VAL A 214 21.16 -16.67 13.46
C VAL A 214 20.67 -16.55 14.92
N PRO A 215 20.25 -15.36 15.37
CA PRO A 215 19.81 -15.15 16.75
C PRO A 215 18.54 -15.93 17.12
N ASP A 216 18.43 -16.32 18.38
CA ASP A 216 17.27 -17.05 18.93
C ASP A 216 15.97 -16.25 18.78
N TRP A 217 16.01 -14.94 19.07
CA TRP A 217 14.84 -14.07 18.93
C TRP A 217 14.31 -14.03 17.50
N TRP A 218 15.20 -14.05 16.50
CA TRP A 218 14.84 -14.01 15.09
C TRP A 218 14.18 -15.32 14.68
N LYS A 219 14.72 -16.47 15.14
CA LYS A 219 14.11 -17.80 14.92
C LYS A 219 12.68 -17.83 15.47
N LEU A 220 12.50 -17.37 16.71
CA LEU A 220 11.19 -17.35 17.39
C LEU A 220 10.18 -16.43 16.70
N THR A 221 10.63 -15.29 16.16
CA THR A 221 9.79 -14.35 15.39
C THR A 221 9.12 -15.04 14.19
N TYR A 222 9.81 -15.97 13.54
CA TYR A 222 9.29 -16.74 12.41
C TYR A 222 8.78 -18.13 12.80
N GLY A 223 8.51 -18.36 14.09
CA GLY A 223 7.91 -19.59 14.60
C GLY A 223 8.86 -20.81 14.62
N TYR A 224 10.16 -20.60 14.46
CA TYR A 224 11.17 -21.63 14.65
C TYR A 224 11.58 -21.74 16.12
N THR A 225 12.16 -22.88 16.50
CA THR A 225 12.72 -23.07 17.85
C THR A 225 14.14 -22.52 17.92
N THR A 226 14.65 -22.25 19.13
CA THR A 226 16.04 -21.81 19.35
C THR A 226 17.08 -22.83 18.84
N ASN A 227 16.70 -24.11 18.79
CA ASN A 227 17.53 -25.21 18.30
C ASN A 227 17.35 -25.50 16.79
N THR A 228 16.65 -24.66 16.04
CA THR A 228 16.53 -24.82 14.59
C THR A 228 17.85 -24.37 13.92
N PRO A 229 18.56 -25.24 13.17
CA PRO A 229 19.83 -24.88 12.55
C PRO A 229 19.68 -23.82 11.46
N ALA A 230 20.67 -22.93 11.34
CA ALA A 230 20.70 -21.90 10.31
C ALA A 230 20.71 -22.43 8.85
N SER A 231 21.04 -23.71 8.65
CA SER A 231 21.00 -24.40 7.36
C SER A 231 19.61 -24.84 6.93
N VAL A 232 18.60 -24.76 7.80
CA VAL A 232 17.22 -25.07 7.43
C VAL A 232 16.79 -24.12 6.33
N VAL A 233 16.17 -24.68 5.29
CA VAL A 233 15.69 -23.95 4.12
C VAL A 233 14.26 -23.49 4.38
N GLY A 234 14.01 -22.19 4.28
CA GLY A 234 12.68 -21.59 4.39
C GLY A 234 11.80 -21.95 3.20
N THR A 235 10.52 -21.58 3.27
CA THR A 235 9.57 -21.74 2.15
C THR A 235 9.95 -20.93 0.93
N ASN A 236 10.68 -19.83 1.15
CA ASN A 236 11.23 -19.02 0.09
C ASN A 236 12.50 -19.62 -0.54
N GLY A 237 12.97 -20.76 0.01
CA GLY A 237 14.09 -21.59 -0.42
C GLY A 237 15.50 -21.11 -0.01
N LEU A 238 15.59 -19.97 0.67
CA LEU A 238 16.83 -19.50 1.27
C LEU A 238 17.03 -20.20 2.60
N THR A 239 18.29 -20.43 3.00
CA THR A 239 18.55 -20.89 4.37
C THR A 239 18.15 -19.83 5.39
N LEU A 240 17.92 -20.21 6.65
CA LEU A 240 17.64 -19.22 7.70
C LEU A 240 18.79 -18.21 7.85
N PHE A 241 20.04 -18.65 7.67
CA PHE A 241 21.19 -17.75 7.64
C PHE A 241 21.08 -16.69 6.55
N GLN A 242 20.74 -17.09 5.33
CA GLN A 242 20.60 -16.17 4.19
C GLN A 242 19.41 -15.23 4.40
N ASN A 243 18.29 -15.74 4.91
CA ASN A 243 17.14 -14.93 5.27
C ASN A 243 17.50 -13.84 6.29
N TYR A 244 18.21 -14.21 7.36
CA TYR A 244 18.67 -13.27 8.37
C TYR A 244 19.61 -12.22 7.78
N LEU A 245 20.62 -12.66 7.01
CA LEU A 245 21.63 -11.77 6.42
C LEU A 245 21.03 -10.76 5.44
N TYR A 246 20.01 -11.16 4.67
CA TYR A 246 19.38 -10.32 3.65
C TYR A 246 18.08 -9.63 4.13
N GLY A 247 17.69 -9.80 5.39
CA GLY A 247 16.46 -9.23 5.93
C GLY A 247 15.18 -9.74 5.25
N ARG A 248 15.16 -11.01 4.82
CA ARG A 248 14.03 -11.62 4.12
C ARG A 248 13.18 -12.49 5.04
N ASN A 249 11.91 -12.66 4.67
CA ASN A 249 10.98 -13.49 5.41
C ASN A 249 11.10 -14.96 4.95
N PRO A 250 11.55 -15.89 5.80
CA PRO A 250 11.71 -17.31 5.44
C PRO A 250 10.37 -18.01 5.17
N LEU A 251 9.24 -17.42 5.56
CA LEU A 251 7.90 -17.97 5.40
C LEU A 251 7.17 -17.46 4.14
N VAL A 252 7.77 -16.55 3.38
CA VAL A 252 7.14 -15.97 2.18
C VAL A 252 8.07 -16.11 0.98
N ALA A 253 7.65 -16.94 0.02
CA ALA A 253 8.33 -17.06 -1.27
C ALA A 253 8.03 -15.84 -2.16
N GLU A 254 8.97 -14.91 -2.25
CA GLU A 254 8.91 -13.76 -3.15
C GLU A 254 9.52 -14.10 -4.51
N LEU A 255 8.72 -14.72 -5.38
CA LEU A 255 9.04 -14.91 -6.79
C LEU A 255 8.46 -13.74 -7.59
N GLU A 256 9.32 -12.95 -8.21
CA GLU A 256 8.91 -11.89 -9.12
C GLU A 256 9.62 -12.04 -10.48
N VAL A 257 8.80 -12.07 -11.53
CA VAL A 257 9.23 -12.25 -12.92
C VAL A 257 8.53 -11.21 -13.78
N ILE A 258 9.32 -10.53 -14.59
CA ILE A 258 8.85 -9.69 -15.70
C ILE A 258 8.81 -10.55 -16.95
N VAL A 259 7.67 -10.53 -17.66
CA VAL A 259 7.49 -11.22 -18.94
C VAL A 259 7.37 -10.17 -20.03
N ASN A 260 8.23 -10.25 -21.04
CA ASN A 260 8.26 -9.38 -22.22
C ASN A 260 8.20 -7.86 -21.89
N GLY A 261 8.91 -7.43 -20.85
CA GLY A 261 8.89 -6.04 -20.40
C GLY A 261 7.54 -5.56 -19.84
N ASN A 262 6.73 -6.46 -19.26
CA ASN A 262 5.36 -6.23 -18.79
C ASN A 262 4.37 -5.82 -19.89
N ARG A 263 4.67 -6.13 -21.15
CA ARG A 263 3.70 -5.97 -22.24
C ARG A 263 2.65 -7.07 -22.15
N GLU A 264 1.38 -6.66 -22.19
CA GLU A 264 0.25 -7.60 -22.16
C GLU A 264 0.13 -8.42 -23.45
N TRP A 265 0.64 -7.90 -24.57
CA TRP A 265 0.54 -8.50 -25.90
C TRP A 265 1.89 -8.61 -26.59
N THR A 266 2.03 -9.59 -27.48
CA THR A 266 3.22 -9.82 -28.29
C THR A 266 2.88 -10.46 -29.64
N THR A 267 3.59 -10.02 -30.69
CA THR A 267 3.60 -10.68 -32.01
C THR A 267 4.59 -11.84 -32.07
N ASN A 268 5.53 -11.89 -31.12
CA ASN A 268 6.56 -12.92 -31.06
C ASN A 268 6.23 -13.96 -29.99
N ARG A 269 6.25 -15.24 -30.38
CA ARG A 269 6.05 -16.37 -29.46
C ARG A 269 7.24 -16.64 -28.57
N VAL A 270 8.42 -16.13 -28.93
CA VAL A 270 9.60 -16.13 -28.07
C VAL A 270 9.56 -14.85 -27.24
N VAL A 271 9.33 -15.01 -25.94
CA VAL A 271 9.24 -13.90 -24.99
C VAL A 271 10.46 -13.86 -24.08
N GLU A 272 10.82 -12.65 -23.71
CA GLU A 272 11.84 -12.39 -22.70
C GLU A 272 11.27 -12.65 -21.31
N ILE A 273 12.04 -13.32 -20.46
CA ILE A 273 11.70 -13.62 -19.07
C ILE A 273 12.83 -13.11 -18.20
N LEU A 274 12.51 -12.12 -17.37
CA LEU A 274 13.47 -11.49 -16.47
C LEU A 274 13.06 -11.77 -15.02
N PRO A 275 13.70 -12.74 -14.33
CA PRO A 275 13.53 -12.91 -12.90
C PRO A 275 14.21 -11.75 -12.17
N LEU A 276 13.45 -11.05 -11.32
CA LEU A 276 13.97 -9.93 -10.52
C LEU A 276 14.77 -10.43 -9.31
N THR A 277 14.32 -11.53 -8.72
CA THR A 277 15.08 -12.27 -7.71
C THR A 277 15.92 -13.35 -8.40
N ARG A 278 17.22 -13.44 -8.08
CA ARG A 278 18.17 -14.37 -8.73
C ARG A 278 18.80 -15.34 -7.73
N GLU A 279 18.05 -15.60 -6.68
CA GLU A 279 18.49 -16.39 -5.53
C GLU A 279 18.60 -17.89 -5.85
N TYR A 280 18.02 -18.32 -6.97
CA TYR A 280 18.03 -19.70 -7.47
C TYR A 280 18.77 -19.82 -8.79
N PRO A 281 19.47 -20.94 -9.00
CA PRO A 281 20.16 -21.23 -10.27
C PRO A 281 19.17 -21.53 -11.42
N TRP A 282 17.93 -21.92 -11.11
CA TRP A 282 16.95 -22.33 -12.10
C TRP A 282 15.58 -21.71 -11.86
N LEU A 283 14.92 -21.32 -12.95
CA LEU A 283 13.53 -20.89 -13.01
C LEU A 283 12.75 -21.89 -13.87
N LEU A 284 11.68 -22.45 -13.32
CA LEU A 284 10.74 -23.31 -14.02
C LEU A 284 9.63 -22.45 -14.62
N VAL A 285 9.28 -22.71 -15.88
CA VAL A 285 8.17 -22.05 -16.60
C VAL A 285 7.27 -23.09 -17.23
N SER A 286 5.97 -22.99 -17.02
CA SER A 286 4.95 -23.94 -17.49
C SER A 286 3.72 -23.22 -18.02
N ASP A 287 2.99 -23.81 -18.98
CA ASP A 287 1.64 -23.36 -19.36
C ASP A 287 0.52 -24.18 -18.66
N ASN A 288 0.90 -25.13 -17.81
CA ASN A 288 0.01 -25.91 -16.96
C ASN A 288 0.19 -25.50 -15.48
N PRO A 289 -0.90 -25.20 -14.74
CA PRO A 289 -0.84 -24.84 -13.32
C PRO A 289 -0.23 -25.93 -12.43
N GLN A 290 -0.26 -27.19 -12.85
CA GLN A 290 0.33 -28.32 -12.11
C GLN A 290 1.84 -28.49 -12.40
N MET A 291 2.45 -27.62 -13.21
CA MET A 291 3.88 -27.65 -13.57
C MET A 291 4.35 -28.96 -14.21
N THR A 292 3.44 -29.80 -14.72
CA THR A 292 3.76 -31.14 -15.25
C THR A 292 4.60 -31.13 -16.52
N ASN A 293 4.64 -29.99 -17.24
CA ASN A 293 5.40 -29.79 -18.46
C ASN A 293 6.34 -28.58 -18.35
N ALA A 294 6.84 -28.31 -17.13
CA ALA A 294 7.73 -27.19 -16.89
C ALA A 294 9.03 -27.29 -17.71
N THR A 295 9.43 -26.17 -18.30
CA THR A 295 10.73 -25.95 -18.91
C THR A 295 11.67 -25.33 -17.89
N ILE A 296 12.89 -25.86 -17.77
CA ILE A 296 13.92 -25.36 -16.85
C ILE A 296 14.76 -24.30 -17.56
N LEU A 297 14.84 -23.10 -16.98
CA LEU A 297 15.65 -22.00 -17.48
C LEU A 297 16.78 -21.70 -16.50
N ALA A 298 18.02 -21.64 -16.99
CA ALA A 298 19.19 -21.29 -16.18
C ALA A 298 19.18 -19.80 -15.86
N VAL A 299 19.12 -19.43 -14.58
CA VAL A 299 19.10 -18.02 -14.16
C VAL A 299 20.53 -17.49 -14.19
N GLY A 300 20.82 -16.64 -15.17
CA GLY A 300 22.11 -15.98 -15.36
C GLY A 300 22.07 -14.47 -15.10
N ALA A 301 23.09 -13.76 -15.59
CA ALA A 301 23.15 -12.29 -15.45
C ALA A 301 22.15 -11.54 -16.36
N GLY A 302 21.68 -12.19 -17.43
CA GLY A 302 20.79 -11.61 -18.44
C GLY A 302 19.37 -12.17 -18.39
N ALA A 303 18.53 -11.64 -19.27
CA ALA A 303 17.19 -12.15 -19.45
C ALA A 303 17.17 -13.50 -20.18
N LEU A 304 16.12 -14.27 -19.92
CA LEU A 304 15.92 -15.63 -20.40
C LEU A 304 14.94 -15.59 -21.58
N SER A 305 15.07 -16.54 -22.51
CA SER A 305 14.10 -16.70 -23.60
C SER A 305 13.20 -17.89 -23.34
N TYR A 306 11.91 -17.72 -23.57
CA TYR A 306 10.93 -18.80 -23.49
C TYR A 306 9.99 -18.77 -24.68
N THR A 307 9.78 -19.93 -25.30
CA THR A 307 8.85 -20.08 -26.41
C THR A 307 7.49 -20.52 -25.89
N ILE A 308 6.48 -19.68 -26.07
CA ILE A 308 5.10 -19.95 -25.63
C ILE A 308 4.53 -21.15 -26.42
N PRO A 309 4.11 -22.24 -25.76
CA PRO A 309 3.57 -23.43 -26.42
C PRO A 309 2.30 -23.16 -27.24
N GLY A 310 2.11 -23.92 -28.33
CA GLY A 310 0.97 -23.82 -29.26
C GLY A 310 1.28 -23.03 -30.53
N THR A 311 0.32 -22.99 -31.46
CA THR A 311 0.46 -22.31 -32.77
C THR A 311 -0.58 -21.21 -32.99
N ASN A 312 -1.63 -21.14 -32.18
CA ASN A 312 -2.73 -20.21 -32.36
C ASN A 312 -2.57 -18.99 -31.45
N ASP A 313 -3.18 -17.88 -31.87
CA ASP A 313 -3.30 -16.67 -31.07
C ASP A 313 -4.25 -16.93 -29.90
N ARG A 314 -3.81 -16.55 -28.70
CA ARG A 314 -4.54 -16.77 -27.44
C ARG A 314 -3.84 -16.05 -26.29
N THR A 315 -4.60 -15.75 -25.25
CA THR A 315 -4.04 -15.45 -23.93
C THR A 315 -3.45 -16.72 -23.33
N CYS A 316 -2.17 -16.68 -22.98
CA CYS A 316 -1.45 -17.77 -22.36
C CYS A 316 -1.18 -17.44 -20.89
N PHE A 317 -1.52 -18.36 -19.99
CA PHE A 317 -1.11 -18.29 -18.59
C PHE A 317 0.23 -19.00 -18.44
N LEU A 318 1.22 -18.28 -17.94
CA LEU A 318 2.56 -18.78 -17.65
C LEU A 318 2.72 -18.89 -16.14
N TYR A 319 3.02 -20.11 -15.70
CA TYR A 319 3.23 -20.47 -14.31
C TYR A 319 4.72 -20.61 -14.05
N PHE A 320 5.19 -19.96 -12.99
CA PHE A 320 6.59 -19.86 -12.63
C PHE A 320 6.83 -20.42 -11.24
N GLN A 321 7.97 -21.07 -11.07
CA GLN A 321 8.46 -21.53 -9.77
C GLN A 321 9.98 -21.61 -9.82
N TYR A 322 10.67 -21.37 -8.71
CA TYR A 322 12.12 -21.61 -8.69
C TYR A 322 12.44 -23.10 -8.56
N ALA A 323 13.69 -23.46 -8.87
CA ALA A 323 14.22 -24.78 -8.60
C ALA A 323 15.63 -24.73 -7.98
N ASP A 324 15.90 -25.68 -7.08
CA ASP A 324 17.20 -25.83 -6.41
C ASP A 324 18.27 -26.44 -7.34
N ASN A 325 19.51 -26.57 -6.87
CA ASN A 325 20.60 -27.19 -7.65
C ASN A 325 20.31 -28.64 -8.11
N ALA A 326 19.37 -29.33 -7.47
CA ALA A 326 18.93 -30.67 -7.82
C ALA A 326 17.65 -30.66 -8.68
N THR A 327 17.23 -29.49 -9.17
CA THR A 327 16.04 -29.24 -10.02
C THR A 327 14.70 -29.51 -9.33
N ASN A 328 14.67 -29.61 -8.00
CA ASN A 328 13.42 -29.74 -7.26
C ASN A 328 12.71 -28.38 -7.19
N ASN A 329 11.38 -28.38 -7.29
CA ASN A 329 10.56 -27.17 -7.20
C ASN A 329 10.66 -26.52 -5.81
N VAL A 330 10.78 -25.19 -5.78
CA VAL A 330 10.94 -24.38 -4.56
C VAL A 330 10.03 -23.16 -4.60
N GLY A 331 9.38 -22.85 -3.48
CA GLY A 331 8.55 -21.66 -3.31
C GLY A 331 7.14 -21.78 -3.89
N SER A 332 6.44 -20.64 -3.91
CA SER A 332 5.07 -20.53 -4.41
C SER A 332 5.01 -20.42 -5.94
N LEU A 333 3.88 -20.83 -6.51
CA LEU A 333 3.59 -20.69 -7.92
C LEU A 333 3.23 -19.23 -8.24
N LEU A 334 4.01 -18.57 -9.10
CA LEU A 334 3.69 -17.25 -9.63
C LEU A 334 2.96 -17.42 -10.98
N VAL A 335 1.91 -16.63 -11.20
CA VAL A 335 1.20 -16.60 -12.49
C VAL A 335 1.44 -15.27 -13.19
N ARG A 336 1.71 -15.33 -14.48
CA ARG A 336 1.64 -14.20 -15.42
C ARG A 336 0.78 -14.60 -16.60
N PHE A 337 0.27 -13.62 -17.31
CA PHE A 337 -0.42 -13.85 -18.57
C PHE A 337 0.24 -13.01 -19.66
N ILE A 338 0.16 -13.50 -20.89
CA ILE A 338 0.57 -12.77 -22.09
C ILE A 338 -0.32 -13.20 -23.25
N GLY A 339 -0.87 -12.22 -23.96
CA GLY A 339 -1.59 -12.41 -25.20
C GLY A 339 -0.63 -12.60 -26.36
N VAL A 340 -0.74 -13.72 -27.06
CA VAL A 340 -0.06 -13.89 -28.35
C VAL A 340 -1.05 -13.51 -29.44
N ASP A 341 -0.64 -12.55 -30.25
CA ASP A 341 -1.42 -12.07 -31.39
C ASP A 341 -0.51 -11.83 -32.58
N THR A 342 -0.65 -12.67 -33.59
CA THR A 342 0.18 -12.69 -34.80
C THR A 342 -0.59 -12.22 -36.03
N ILE A 343 -1.87 -11.89 -35.88
CA ILE A 343 -2.75 -11.53 -36.99
C ILE A 343 -2.77 -10.00 -37.10
N PRO A 344 -2.31 -9.42 -38.22
CA PRO A 344 -2.42 -7.99 -38.42
C PRO A 344 -3.88 -7.51 -38.47
N PRO A 345 -4.16 -6.27 -38.04
CA PRO A 345 -5.49 -5.69 -38.14
C PRO A 345 -5.95 -5.61 -39.59
N VAL A 346 -7.26 -5.54 -39.82
CA VAL A 346 -7.83 -5.30 -41.14
C VAL A 346 -7.96 -3.81 -41.38
N VAL A 347 -7.52 -3.34 -42.55
CA VAL A 347 -7.69 -1.96 -43.01
C VAL A 347 -8.33 -2.00 -44.40
N LEU A 348 -9.47 -1.36 -44.57
CA LEU A 348 -10.17 -1.27 -45.84
C LEU A 348 -10.63 0.17 -46.10
N ILE A 349 -10.15 0.81 -47.16
CA ILE A 349 -10.71 2.10 -47.60
C ILE A 349 -12.06 1.80 -48.28
N THR A 350 -13.15 2.32 -47.69
CA THR A 350 -14.53 2.10 -48.13
C THR A 350 -15.08 3.25 -48.97
N GLY A 351 -14.38 4.39 -48.98
CA GLY A 351 -14.74 5.56 -49.79
C GLY A 351 -13.54 6.50 -49.96
N PRO A 352 -13.26 6.98 -51.18
CA PRO A 352 -13.87 6.60 -52.46
C PRO A 352 -13.47 5.18 -52.91
N THR A 353 -14.38 4.46 -53.58
CA THR A 353 -14.27 3.01 -53.86
C THR A 353 -13.43 2.64 -55.09
N THR A 354 -12.91 3.62 -55.84
CA THR A 354 -12.02 3.41 -56.99
C THR A 354 -10.92 4.48 -57.02
N ASN A 355 -9.76 4.15 -57.59
CA ASN A 355 -8.80 5.17 -58.03
C ASN A 355 -9.53 6.11 -59.00
N GLY A 356 -9.65 7.39 -58.63
CA GLY A 356 -10.42 8.37 -59.37
C GLY A 356 -9.57 9.50 -59.93
N THR A 357 -10.18 10.27 -60.83
CA THR A 357 -9.71 11.59 -61.24
C THR A 357 -10.71 12.62 -60.73
N GLY A 358 -10.29 13.53 -59.86
CA GLY A 358 -11.10 14.68 -59.48
C GLY A 358 -11.19 15.66 -60.66
N VAL A 359 -12.38 16.16 -60.96
CA VAL A 359 -12.61 17.18 -62.00
C VAL A 359 -13.07 18.47 -61.29
N GLY A 360 -12.35 19.58 -61.51
CA GLY A 360 -12.71 20.91 -60.99
C GLY A 360 -11.96 21.34 -59.73
N ASP A 361 -12.37 22.48 -59.17
CA ASP A 361 -11.70 23.20 -58.07
C ASP A 361 -11.81 22.49 -56.69
N GLN A 362 -12.13 21.19 -56.64
CA GLN A 362 -12.27 20.41 -55.40
C GLN A 362 -10.97 19.66 -55.06
N PHE A 363 -10.28 20.11 -54.00
CA PHE A 363 -8.98 19.57 -53.54
C PHE A 363 -9.07 18.84 -52.20
N PHE A 364 -10.23 18.25 -51.96
CA PHE A 364 -10.49 17.38 -50.83
C PHE A 364 -11.33 16.19 -51.30
N ILE A 365 -11.21 15.07 -50.58
CA ILE A 365 -12.08 13.91 -50.75
C ILE A 365 -12.76 13.56 -49.43
N HIS A 366 -13.92 12.90 -49.51
CA HIS A 366 -14.48 12.22 -48.35
C HIS A 366 -13.78 10.87 -48.20
N LEU A 367 -12.80 10.79 -47.30
CA LEU A 367 -12.09 9.55 -47.00
C LEU A 367 -12.88 8.74 -45.97
N GLN A 368 -13.28 7.54 -46.34
CA GLN A 368 -13.94 6.57 -45.48
C GLN A 368 -13.13 5.28 -45.46
N ALA A 369 -12.94 4.69 -44.28
CA ALA A 369 -12.28 3.40 -44.16
C ALA A 369 -12.85 2.60 -42.98
N THR A 370 -12.90 1.28 -43.11
CA THR A 370 -13.23 0.36 -42.02
C THR A 370 -11.93 -0.27 -41.52
N VAL A 371 -11.70 -0.18 -40.22
CA VAL A 371 -10.48 -0.68 -39.57
C VAL A 371 -10.86 -1.46 -38.33
N TYR A 372 -10.48 -2.72 -38.23
CA TYR A 372 -10.79 -3.56 -37.07
C TYR A 372 -9.72 -4.62 -36.84
N ASP A 373 -9.58 -5.04 -35.60
CA ASP A 373 -8.74 -6.19 -35.26
C ASP A 373 -9.59 -7.46 -35.16
N ARG A 374 -9.01 -8.61 -35.51
CA ARG A 374 -9.71 -9.90 -35.45
C ARG A 374 -9.46 -10.57 -34.11
N ASP A 375 -10.52 -11.14 -33.53
CA ASP A 375 -10.36 -12.08 -32.43
C ASP A 375 -9.65 -13.37 -32.91
N PRO A 376 -9.20 -14.26 -32.00
CA PRO A 376 -8.60 -15.54 -32.36
C PRO A 376 -9.50 -16.48 -33.19
N GLN A 377 -10.80 -16.19 -33.29
CA GLN A 377 -11.78 -16.91 -34.12
C GLN A 377 -11.98 -16.25 -35.49
N GLY A 378 -11.26 -15.15 -35.77
CA GLY A 378 -11.26 -14.41 -37.03
C GLY A 378 -12.39 -13.39 -37.17
N GLN A 379 -13.17 -13.13 -36.12
CA GLN A 379 -14.27 -12.16 -36.12
C GLN A 379 -13.78 -10.76 -35.72
N PRO A 380 -14.41 -9.67 -36.21
CA PRO A 380 -14.09 -8.32 -35.75
C PRO A 380 -14.35 -8.16 -34.25
N ASP A 381 -13.33 -7.78 -33.48
CA ASP A 381 -13.48 -7.44 -32.07
C ASP A 381 -13.52 -5.92 -31.90
N PRO A 382 -14.70 -5.31 -31.63
CA PRO A 382 -14.82 -3.86 -31.46
C PRO A 382 -14.21 -3.34 -30.15
N MET A 383 -13.78 -4.23 -29.24
CA MET A 383 -13.20 -3.85 -27.94
C MET A 383 -11.68 -3.68 -27.99
N ARG A 384 -11.02 -4.18 -29.03
CA ARG A 384 -9.56 -4.05 -29.20
C ARG A 384 -9.17 -2.65 -29.67
N ARG A 385 -8.10 -2.11 -29.06
CA ARG A 385 -7.61 -0.77 -29.38
C ARG A 385 -6.71 -0.83 -30.60
N LEU A 386 -6.83 0.20 -31.43
CA LEU A 386 -6.02 0.37 -32.63
C LEU A 386 -5.43 1.77 -32.64
N ARG A 387 -4.14 1.85 -32.99
CA ARG A 387 -3.49 3.11 -33.35
C ARG A 387 -3.63 3.29 -34.86
N ILE A 388 -4.34 4.32 -35.27
CA ILE A 388 -4.64 4.57 -36.68
C ILE A 388 -3.96 5.85 -37.12
N THR A 389 -3.27 5.78 -38.26
CA THR A 389 -2.71 6.95 -38.92
C THR A 389 -3.17 7.03 -40.37
N VAL A 390 -3.31 8.24 -40.88
CA VAL A 390 -3.52 8.50 -42.31
C VAL A 390 -2.39 9.39 -42.79
N ASN A 391 -1.60 8.93 -43.76
CA ASN A 391 -0.38 9.59 -44.23
C ASN A 391 0.60 9.96 -43.08
N GLY A 392 0.71 9.08 -42.09
CA GLY A 392 1.56 9.28 -40.90
C GLY A 392 0.99 10.20 -39.84
N GLN A 393 -0.16 10.84 -40.08
CA GLN A 393 -0.84 11.68 -39.08
C GLN A 393 -1.83 10.85 -38.26
N PRO A 394 -1.83 10.93 -36.92
CA PRO A 394 -2.82 10.28 -36.08
C PRO A 394 -4.24 10.72 -36.45
N CYS A 395 -5.17 9.76 -36.59
CA CYS A 395 -6.56 10.04 -36.92
C CYS A 395 -7.46 9.59 -35.77
N TRP A 396 -8.14 10.52 -35.08
CA TRP A 396 -9.05 10.20 -33.97
C TRP A 396 -10.39 10.93 -34.09
N SER A 397 -11.49 10.16 -34.20
CA SER A 397 -12.78 10.52 -33.61
C SER A 397 -13.78 9.34 -33.60
N ARG A 398 -13.87 8.71 -32.41
CA ARG A 398 -14.97 7.92 -31.79
C ARG A 398 -15.38 6.51 -32.29
N ILE A 399 -15.72 5.71 -31.26
CA ILE A 399 -16.34 4.38 -31.13
C ILE A 399 -16.65 3.62 -32.44
N GLY A 400 -15.96 2.48 -32.61
CA GLY A 400 -16.31 1.44 -33.58
C GLY A 400 -15.74 1.69 -34.97
N THR A 401 -14.52 1.19 -35.20
CA THR A 401 -13.99 0.60 -36.46
C THR A 401 -14.26 1.28 -37.82
N ASN A 402 -14.71 2.55 -37.89
CA ASN A 402 -14.92 3.29 -39.14
C ASN A 402 -14.32 4.70 -39.07
N ILE A 403 -13.39 4.99 -39.99
CA ILE A 403 -12.85 6.32 -40.29
C ILE A 403 -13.79 7.02 -41.26
N SER A 404 -14.12 8.29 -41.01
CA SER A 404 -14.84 9.15 -41.95
C SER A 404 -14.33 10.59 -41.84
N ILE A 405 -13.55 11.02 -42.83
CA ILE A 405 -12.95 12.35 -42.95
C ILE A 405 -13.61 13.06 -44.14
N PRO A 406 -14.58 13.98 -43.93
CA PRO A 406 -15.36 14.59 -45.01
C PRO A 406 -14.54 15.40 -46.02
N ARG A 407 -13.44 16.04 -45.58
CA ARG A 407 -12.58 16.88 -46.43
C ARG A 407 -11.10 16.54 -46.23
N PHE A 408 -10.72 15.29 -46.48
CA PHE A 408 -9.32 14.87 -46.48
C PHE A 408 -8.57 15.55 -47.63
N ARG A 409 -7.50 16.29 -47.33
CA ARG A 409 -6.75 17.08 -48.31
C ARG A 409 -6.09 16.22 -49.39
N VAL A 410 -6.18 16.70 -50.64
CA VAL A 410 -5.43 16.21 -51.80
C VAL A 410 -4.80 17.39 -52.55
N GLN A 411 -3.66 17.20 -53.21
CA GLN A 411 -2.91 18.23 -53.93
C GLN A 411 -3.25 18.22 -55.42
N ALA A 412 -3.37 19.42 -56.02
CA ALA A 412 -3.47 19.59 -57.47
C ALA A 412 -2.23 19.07 -58.20
N ASN A 413 -2.40 18.72 -59.48
CA ASN A 413 -1.31 18.35 -60.40
C ASN A 413 -0.40 17.21 -59.90
N THR A 414 -0.85 16.46 -58.90
CA THR A 414 -0.07 15.43 -58.23
C THR A 414 -0.94 14.18 -58.07
N ASN A 415 -0.32 13.01 -58.18
CA ASN A 415 -0.97 11.76 -57.80
C ASN A 415 -0.88 11.60 -56.29
N ASN A 416 -1.98 11.82 -55.59
CA ASN A 416 -2.02 11.74 -54.14
C ASN A 416 -2.03 10.29 -53.70
N VAL A 417 -1.06 9.91 -52.87
CA VAL A 417 -1.01 8.61 -52.23
C VAL A 417 -1.56 8.76 -50.82
N ILE A 418 -2.69 8.10 -50.56
CA ILE A 418 -3.39 8.15 -49.28
C ILE A 418 -3.25 6.79 -48.63
N THR A 419 -2.48 6.70 -47.57
CA THR A 419 -2.20 5.48 -46.84
C THR A 419 -2.83 5.53 -45.47
N VAL A 420 -3.79 4.64 -45.22
CA VAL A 420 -4.35 4.38 -43.89
C VAL A 420 -3.56 3.23 -43.30
N VAL A 421 -2.94 3.43 -42.14
CA VAL A 421 -2.21 2.40 -41.40
C VAL A 421 -2.90 2.17 -40.06
N ALA A 422 -3.08 0.91 -39.69
CA ALA A 422 -3.52 0.53 -38.36
C ALA A 422 -2.46 -0.34 -37.69
N GLN A 423 -2.26 -0.11 -36.41
CA GLN A 423 -1.42 -0.91 -35.54
C GLN A 423 -2.26 -1.39 -34.34
N ASP A 424 -2.19 -2.67 -34.02
CA ASP A 424 -2.83 -3.25 -32.83
C ASP A 424 -1.98 -3.11 -31.56
N ASP A 425 -2.50 -3.58 -30.42
CA ASP A 425 -1.80 -3.53 -29.13
C ASP A 425 -0.59 -4.49 -29.05
N ALA A 426 -0.55 -5.54 -29.88
CA ALA A 426 0.60 -6.43 -30.00
C ALA A 426 1.73 -5.79 -30.82
N GLY A 427 1.39 -4.83 -31.68
CA GLY A 427 2.27 -4.11 -32.58
C GLY A 427 2.20 -4.58 -34.02
N ASN A 428 1.29 -5.48 -34.40
CA ASN A 428 1.11 -5.83 -35.82
C ASN A 428 0.55 -4.62 -36.56
N THR A 429 1.02 -4.43 -37.78
CA THR A 429 0.58 -3.33 -38.65
C THR A 429 -0.01 -3.85 -39.94
N ASN A 430 -1.06 -3.20 -40.40
CA ASN A 430 -1.56 -3.36 -41.76
C ASN A 430 -1.92 -2.00 -42.35
N ALA A 431 -1.97 -1.91 -43.67
CA ALA A 431 -2.24 -0.66 -44.36
C ALA A 431 -3.08 -0.86 -45.62
N ALA A 432 -3.90 0.14 -45.92
CA ALA A 432 -4.60 0.27 -47.20
C ALA A 432 -4.16 1.57 -47.87
N THR A 433 -3.93 1.52 -49.19
CA THR A 433 -3.51 2.68 -49.97
C THR A 433 -4.52 2.97 -51.09
N LEU A 434 -4.84 4.25 -51.26
CA LEU A 434 -5.66 4.79 -52.34
C LEU A 434 -4.83 5.82 -53.13
N ASN A 435 -4.88 5.73 -54.46
CA ASN A 435 -4.29 6.73 -55.34
C ASN A 435 -5.38 7.64 -55.90
N TRP A 436 -5.18 8.96 -55.80
CA TRP A 436 -6.15 9.95 -56.25
C TRP A 436 -5.47 11.06 -57.04
N PHE A 437 -5.76 11.14 -58.33
CA PHE A 437 -5.24 12.20 -59.18
C PHE A 437 -6.23 13.37 -59.23
N VAL A 438 -5.73 14.59 -59.08
CA VAL A 438 -6.52 15.82 -59.24
C VAL A 438 -5.95 16.62 -60.41
N GLY A 439 -6.81 17.03 -61.34
CA GLY A 439 -6.44 17.92 -62.46
C GLY A 439 -5.93 19.29 -61.99
N GLY A 440 -5.39 20.09 -62.91
CA GLY A 440 -4.80 21.38 -62.57
C GLY A 440 -5.84 22.44 -62.16
N SER A 441 -5.51 23.19 -61.10
CA SER A 441 -6.14 24.45 -60.71
C SER A 441 -5.35 25.63 -61.31
N ASN A 442 -6.05 26.70 -61.68
CA ASN A 442 -5.43 27.98 -62.06
C ASN A 442 -5.43 29.00 -60.90
N ASP A 443 -5.77 28.58 -59.68
CA ASP A 443 -5.78 29.43 -58.51
C ASP A 443 -4.35 29.69 -58.00
N THR A 444 -4.07 30.96 -57.75
CA THR A 444 -2.75 31.46 -57.34
C THR A 444 -2.80 32.25 -56.04
N ASN A 445 -3.98 32.43 -55.45
CA ASN A 445 -4.15 33.21 -54.23
C ASN A 445 -4.28 32.26 -53.03
N ALA A 446 -3.45 32.46 -52.01
CA ALA A 446 -3.62 31.73 -50.75
C ALA A 446 -4.97 32.10 -50.09
N PRO A 447 -5.67 31.14 -49.45
CA PRO A 447 -6.91 31.44 -48.76
C PRO A 447 -6.64 32.38 -47.58
N VAL A 448 -7.49 33.37 -47.38
CA VAL A 448 -7.38 34.30 -46.24
C VAL A 448 -8.37 33.87 -45.17
N LEU A 449 -7.82 33.67 -43.96
CA LEU A 449 -8.62 33.51 -42.76
C LEU A 449 -8.86 34.87 -42.11
N THR A 450 -10.11 35.17 -41.77
CA THR A 450 -10.53 36.42 -41.11
C THR A 450 -11.52 36.13 -39.99
N ASN A 451 -11.93 37.18 -39.25
CA ASN A 451 -12.95 37.07 -38.20
C ASN A 451 -12.66 35.99 -37.14
N PHE A 452 -11.40 35.94 -36.69
CA PHE A 452 -10.99 35.03 -35.63
C PHE A 452 -11.73 35.33 -34.33
N ASN A 453 -12.11 34.25 -33.67
CA ASN A 453 -12.79 34.26 -32.39
C ASN A 453 -11.81 34.34 -31.18
N VAL A 454 -10.51 34.33 -31.46
CA VAL A 454 -9.42 34.41 -30.48
C VAL A 454 -8.47 35.55 -30.83
N ALA A 455 -7.91 36.20 -29.81
CA ALA A 455 -6.87 37.21 -29.97
C ALA A 455 -5.48 36.57 -30.08
N ALA A 456 -4.48 37.35 -30.52
CA ALA A 456 -3.09 36.89 -30.64
C ALA A 456 -2.55 36.24 -29.35
N TYR A 457 -2.99 36.74 -28.20
CA TYR A 457 -2.85 36.10 -26.89
C TYR A 457 -4.22 36.06 -26.20
N THR A 458 -4.60 34.90 -25.69
CA THR A 458 -5.84 34.71 -24.94
C THR A 458 -5.54 33.90 -23.67
N LEU A 459 -5.76 34.52 -22.51
CA LEU A 459 -5.79 33.82 -21.23
C LEU A 459 -7.15 33.15 -21.08
N LEU A 460 -7.16 31.87 -20.74
CA LEU A 460 -8.35 31.04 -20.60
C LEU A 460 -8.43 30.49 -19.18
N PRO A 461 -9.64 30.28 -18.63
CA PRO A 461 -9.81 29.58 -17.37
C PRO A 461 -9.46 28.10 -17.56
N ASP A 462 -9.57 27.30 -16.49
CA ASP A 462 -9.27 25.88 -16.53
C ASP A 462 -10.27 25.09 -17.40
N LEU A 463 -10.00 25.09 -18.71
CA LEU A 463 -10.77 24.40 -19.75
C LEU A 463 -9.83 23.49 -20.54
N ASP A 464 -10.16 22.21 -20.61
CA ASP A 464 -9.38 21.22 -21.36
C ASP A 464 -9.57 21.29 -22.88
N ARG A 465 -10.53 22.08 -23.35
CA ARG A 465 -10.81 22.36 -24.76
C ARG A 465 -11.33 23.78 -24.93
N VAL A 466 -11.07 24.37 -26.10
CA VAL A 466 -11.62 25.66 -26.50
C VAL A 466 -12.16 25.59 -27.93
N TRP A 467 -13.26 26.29 -28.19
CA TRP A 467 -13.77 26.42 -29.56
C TRP A 467 -12.98 27.48 -30.32
N ILE A 468 -12.49 27.13 -31.50
CA ILE A 468 -11.73 27.98 -32.40
C ILE A 468 -12.52 28.15 -33.69
N GLN A 469 -12.55 29.38 -34.21
CA GLN A 469 -13.31 29.74 -35.40
C GLN A 469 -12.69 30.87 -36.18
N ALA A 470 -12.86 30.82 -37.49
CA ALA A 470 -12.53 31.84 -38.46
C ALA A 470 -13.48 31.77 -39.66
N ASP A 471 -13.49 32.81 -40.48
CA ASP A 471 -14.07 32.79 -41.82
C ASP A 471 -12.96 32.55 -42.85
N CYS A 472 -13.25 31.74 -43.86
CA CYS A 472 -12.36 31.48 -44.98
C CYS A 472 -12.98 32.07 -46.25
N ASP A 473 -12.24 32.92 -46.94
CA ASP A 473 -12.69 33.59 -48.16
C ASP A 473 -12.79 32.65 -49.37
N ASP A 474 -12.11 31.51 -49.33
CA ASP A 474 -12.16 30.45 -50.33
C ASP A 474 -12.99 29.24 -49.84
N SER A 475 -14.07 28.92 -50.56
CA SER A 475 -14.94 27.78 -50.28
C SER A 475 -14.33 26.41 -50.63
N ASN A 476 -13.26 26.41 -51.42
CA ASN A 476 -12.53 25.20 -51.79
C ASN A 476 -11.32 24.94 -50.90
N ALA A 477 -10.96 25.90 -50.05
CA ALA A 477 -9.88 25.76 -49.11
C ALA A 477 -10.14 24.65 -48.09
N VAL A 478 -9.04 24.18 -47.53
CA VAL A 478 -9.03 23.24 -46.42
C VAL A 478 -8.32 23.90 -45.26
N VAL A 479 -9.01 24.00 -44.12
CA VAL A 479 -8.44 24.59 -42.91
C VAL A 479 -8.16 23.51 -41.88
N THR A 480 -6.96 23.56 -41.29
CA THR A 480 -6.51 22.69 -40.23
C THR A 480 -6.17 23.51 -38.99
N ALA A 481 -6.57 23.04 -37.82
CA ALA A 481 -6.09 23.55 -36.54
C ALA A 481 -5.00 22.61 -36.01
N GLN A 482 -3.95 23.17 -35.42
CA GLN A 482 -2.88 22.42 -34.74
C GLN A 482 -2.60 23.11 -33.40
N VAL A 483 -2.63 22.36 -32.30
CA VAL A 483 -2.25 22.86 -30.98
C VAL A 483 -0.93 22.25 -30.56
N ILE A 484 0.02 23.10 -30.17
CA ILE A 484 1.36 22.72 -29.74
C ILE A 484 1.57 23.24 -28.31
N PRO A 485 1.54 22.39 -27.29
CA PRO A 485 1.82 22.79 -25.90
C PRO A 485 3.29 23.16 -25.70
N ALA A 486 3.58 24.15 -24.85
CA ALA A 486 4.95 24.61 -24.57
C ALA A 486 5.80 23.57 -23.82
N GLU A 487 5.18 22.70 -23.01
CA GLU A 487 5.84 21.64 -22.23
C GLU A 487 5.51 20.21 -22.70
N GLY A 488 4.81 20.05 -23.84
CA GLY A 488 4.46 18.72 -24.35
C GLY A 488 5.40 18.20 -25.43
N ASP A 489 5.31 16.90 -25.68
CA ASP A 489 6.02 16.21 -26.75
C ASP A 489 5.63 16.82 -28.12
N PRO A 490 6.58 17.37 -28.91
CA PRO A 490 6.28 17.93 -30.23
C PRO A 490 5.78 16.90 -31.25
N ASP A 491 5.90 15.60 -30.96
CA ASP A 491 5.49 14.50 -31.84
C ASP A 491 4.03 14.03 -31.64
N ASP A 492 3.28 14.61 -30.69
CA ASP A 492 1.85 14.30 -30.46
C ASP A 492 0.95 15.54 -30.71
N PRO A 493 0.77 16.00 -31.97
CA PRO A 493 -0.12 17.11 -32.27
C PRO A 493 -1.57 16.69 -32.06
N TRP A 494 -2.20 17.29 -31.04
CA TRP A 494 -3.59 17.02 -30.73
C TRP A 494 -4.54 17.75 -31.71
N GLU A 495 -5.44 16.97 -32.31
CA GLU A 495 -6.61 17.34 -33.13
C GLU A 495 -6.34 18.11 -34.45
N MET A 496 -6.28 17.38 -35.57
CA MET A 496 -6.64 17.93 -36.89
C MET A 496 -8.15 17.82 -37.09
N THR A 497 -8.88 18.95 -37.00
CA THR A 497 -10.27 19.01 -37.48
C THR A 497 -10.32 19.62 -38.87
N TRP A 498 -11.01 18.94 -39.78
CA TRP A 498 -11.27 19.38 -41.15
C TRP A 498 -12.62 20.10 -41.20
N LEU A 499 -12.65 21.34 -41.69
CA LEU A 499 -13.79 22.23 -41.53
C LEU A 499 -14.55 22.48 -42.84
N GLU A 500 -15.88 22.60 -42.75
CA GLU A 500 -16.76 22.90 -43.88
C GLU A 500 -16.57 24.35 -44.38
N ALA A 501 -16.79 24.57 -45.66
CA ALA A 501 -16.60 25.86 -46.33
C ALA A 501 -17.57 26.95 -45.81
N GLY A 502 -17.07 28.19 -45.71
CA GLY A 502 -17.82 29.39 -45.29
C GLY A 502 -17.49 29.86 -43.88
N SER A 503 -17.75 29.03 -42.87
CA SER A 503 -17.43 29.31 -41.46
C SER A 503 -16.71 28.10 -40.87
N VAL A 504 -15.47 28.30 -40.48
CA VAL A 504 -14.53 27.26 -40.05
C VAL A 504 -14.55 27.26 -38.53
N GLY A 505 -15.10 26.23 -37.85
CA GLY A 505 -15.10 26.17 -36.39
C GLY A 505 -15.06 24.77 -35.75
N THR A 506 -14.17 24.56 -34.78
CA THR A 506 -14.00 23.27 -34.04
C THR A 506 -13.58 23.48 -32.59
N TYR A 507 -13.78 22.47 -31.75
CA TYR A 507 -13.03 22.38 -30.49
C TYR A 507 -11.58 21.97 -30.79
N VAL A 508 -10.64 22.61 -30.12
CA VAL A 508 -9.25 22.18 -30.03
C VAL A 508 -8.92 21.90 -28.56
N PRO A 509 -8.06 20.94 -28.25
CA PRO A 509 -7.73 20.59 -26.89
C PRO A 509 -6.60 21.48 -26.37
N LEU A 510 -6.55 21.70 -25.07
CA LEU A 510 -5.55 22.53 -24.42
C LEU A 510 -4.84 21.74 -23.32
N ALA A 511 -3.51 21.68 -23.41
CA ALA A 511 -2.70 21.28 -22.28
C ALA A 511 -2.71 22.39 -21.21
N TRP A 512 -2.34 22.03 -19.99
CA TRP A 512 -2.10 23.01 -18.94
C TRP A 512 -1.01 24.01 -19.36
N GLY A 513 -1.18 25.28 -19.03
CA GLY A 513 -0.22 26.33 -19.36
C GLY A 513 -0.34 26.84 -20.80
N THR A 514 0.80 27.20 -21.39
CA THR A 514 0.84 27.88 -22.69
C THR A 514 0.76 26.91 -23.86
N ASN A 515 -0.15 27.19 -24.79
CA ASN A 515 -0.39 26.43 -26.01
C ASN A 515 -0.27 27.35 -27.23
N THR A 516 0.46 26.93 -28.26
CA THR A 516 0.49 27.61 -29.56
C THR A 516 -0.56 26.96 -30.47
N LEU A 517 -1.61 27.71 -30.80
CA LEU A 517 -2.59 27.33 -31.82
C LEU A 517 -2.11 27.83 -33.18
N GLN A 518 -2.07 26.96 -34.18
CA GLN A 518 -1.85 27.30 -35.58
C GLN A 518 -3.10 26.94 -36.40
N LEU A 519 -3.71 27.93 -37.03
CA LEU A 519 -4.74 27.74 -38.05
C LEU A 519 -4.11 27.87 -39.42
N ILE A 520 -4.14 26.81 -40.20
CA ILE A 520 -3.53 26.78 -41.53
C ILE A 520 -4.64 26.54 -42.55
N ALA A 521 -4.86 27.49 -43.45
CA ALA A 521 -5.73 27.34 -44.60
C ALA A 521 -4.89 27.04 -45.85
N PHE A 522 -5.26 26.00 -46.59
CA PHE A 522 -4.60 25.60 -47.82
C PHE A 522 -5.58 25.73 -48.98
N ASP A 523 -5.12 26.31 -50.09
CA ASP A 523 -5.84 26.22 -51.35
C ASP A 523 -5.53 24.91 -52.08
N ALA A 524 -6.16 24.83 -53.25
CA ALA A 524 -5.95 23.88 -54.31
C ALA A 524 -4.50 23.59 -54.71
N THR A 525 -3.75 24.67 -54.89
CA THR A 525 -2.43 24.71 -55.52
C THR A 525 -1.32 24.49 -54.49
N GLY A 526 -1.68 24.47 -53.19
CA GLY A 526 -0.77 24.31 -52.07
C GLY A 526 -0.29 25.62 -51.47
N ASN A 527 -0.83 26.77 -51.92
CA ASN A 527 -0.62 28.02 -51.21
C ASN A 527 -1.33 27.92 -49.86
N ALA A 528 -0.63 28.39 -48.81
CA ALA A 528 -1.10 28.26 -47.45
C ALA A 528 -1.01 29.59 -46.71
N THR A 529 -2.01 29.86 -45.88
CA THR A 529 -1.98 30.94 -44.91
C THR A 529 -1.98 30.35 -43.52
N THR A 530 -0.97 30.67 -42.72
CA THR A 530 -0.85 30.23 -41.32
C THR A 530 -1.10 31.41 -40.39
N ASN A 531 -2.06 31.27 -39.47
CA ASN A 531 -2.33 32.21 -38.39
C ASN A 531 -1.97 31.55 -37.07
N ARG A 532 -1.25 32.26 -36.20
CA ARG A 532 -0.76 31.74 -34.92
C ARG A 532 -1.35 32.53 -33.75
N PHE A 533 -1.76 31.81 -32.71
CA PHE A 533 -2.34 32.35 -31.50
C PHE A 533 -1.70 31.67 -30.28
N LEU A 534 -1.56 32.43 -29.19
CA LEU A 534 -1.08 31.93 -27.91
C LEU A 534 -2.27 31.80 -26.95
N LEU A 535 -2.55 30.57 -26.51
CA LEU A 535 -3.65 30.24 -25.62
C LEU A 535 -3.09 29.72 -24.30
N GLU A 536 -3.36 30.42 -23.20
CA GLU A 536 -2.87 30.02 -21.88
C GLU A 536 -4.03 29.47 -21.04
N ARG A 537 -4.04 28.16 -20.81
CA ARG A 537 -4.96 27.53 -19.86
C ARG A 537 -4.39 27.70 -18.46
N SER A 538 -5.13 28.34 -17.57
CA SER A 538 -4.67 28.60 -16.20
C SER A 538 -5.82 28.60 -15.19
N ASP A 539 -5.47 28.61 -13.91
CA ASP A 539 -6.36 28.86 -12.76
C ASP A 539 -6.31 30.31 -12.27
N ARG A 540 -5.69 31.22 -13.03
CA ARG A 540 -5.52 32.64 -12.65
C ARG A 540 -6.84 33.36 -12.45
N TYR A 541 -7.93 32.88 -13.07
CA TYR A 541 -9.29 33.31 -12.74
C TYR A 541 -10.26 32.17 -13.01
N THR A 542 -11.42 32.22 -12.37
CA THR A 542 -12.52 31.28 -12.62
C THR A 542 -13.64 31.98 -13.37
N ALA A 543 -14.12 31.37 -14.45
CA ALA A 543 -15.29 31.83 -15.18
C ALA A 543 -15.96 30.64 -15.85
N GLN A 544 -17.28 30.59 -15.76
CA GLN A 544 -18.11 29.55 -16.38
C GLN A 544 -19.36 30.17 -16.97
N MET A 545 -19.72 29.76 -18.18
CA MET A 545 -21.00 30.13 -18.79
C MET A 545 -22.07 29.09 -18.42
N SER A 546 -23.24 29.55 -18.00
CA SER A 546 -24.40 28.70 -17.72
C SER A 546 -25.45 28.75 -18.83
N GLU A 547 -25.60 29.89 -19.52
CA GLU A 547 -26.48 30.04 -20.69
C GLU A 547 -25.85 30.97 -21.74
N PRO A 548 -26.12 30.76 -23.03
CA PRO A 548 -27.00 29.73 -23.56
C PRO A 548 -26.28 28.39 -23.80
N THR A 549 -27.04 27.29 -23.83
CA THR A 549 -26.49 25.95 -24.13
C THR A 549 -25.78 25.90 -25.51
N PRO A 550 -24.78 25.00 -25.70
CA PRO A 550 -24.07 24.86 -26.96
C PRO A 550 -25.02 24.73 -28.17
N GLY A 551 -24.90 25.65 -29.13
CA GLY A 551 -25.69 25.69 -30.37
C GLY A 551 -26.81 26.74 -30.43
N MET A 552 -27.21 27.34 -29.31
CA MET A 552 -28.25 28.39 -29.30
C MET A 552 -27.82 29.71 -29.94
N PHE A 553 -26.52 30.05 -29.93
CA PHE A 553 -25.97 31.20 -30.67
C PHE A 553 -26.15 31.07 -32.19
N ALA A 554 -26.37 29.85 -32.72
CA ALA A 554 -26.65 29.66 -34.14
C ALA A 554 -28.08 30.11 -34.55
N MET A 555 -28.92 30.44 -33.57
CA MET A 555 -30.34 30.78 -33.74
C MET A 555 -30.63 32.30 -33.70
N GLY A 556 -29.62 33.15 -33.44
CA GLY A 556 -29.76 34.61 -33.41
C GLY A 556 -29.05 35.25 -32.23
N ASP A 557 -29.34 36.53 -31.95
CA ASP A 557 -28.77 37.27 -30.83
C ASP A 557 -29.30 36.71 -29.50
N VAL A 558 -28.40 36.39 -28.55
CA VAL A 558 -28.77 35.73 -27.28
C VAL A 558 -28.15 36.44 -26.08
N TYR A 559 -28.87 36.48 -24.96
CA TYR A 559 -28.31 36.91 -23.68
C TYR A 559 -27.42 35.80 -23.11
N VAL A 560 -26.25 36.20 -22.60
CA VAL A 560 -25.27 35.27 -22.03
C VAL A 560 -25.27 35.42 -20.52
N SER A 561 -25.31 34.31 -19.79
CA SER A 561 -25.18 34.30 -18.34
C SER A 561 -24.23 33.22 -17.84
N GLY A 562 -23.71 33.41 -16.63
CA GLY A 562 -22.74 32.51 -16.03
C GLY A 562 -22.27 32.96 -14.66
N THR A 563 -21.14 32.40 -14.23
CA THR A 563 -20.43 32.76 -13.00
C THR A 563 -18.99 33.19 -13.29
N ILE A 564 -18.47 34.11 -12.48
CA ILE A 564 -17.09 34.61 -12.50
C ILE A 564 -16.59 34.68 -11.05
N GLY A 565 -15.35 34.30 -10.79
CA GLY A 565 -14.74 34.44 -9.47
C GLY A 565 -14.58 35.92 -9.07
N GLN A 566 -14.59 36.20 -7.76
CA GLN A 566 -14.40 37.57 -7.25
C GLN A 566 -12.98 38.13 -7.49
N TRP A 567 -12.01 37.24 -7.72
CA TRP A 567 -10.59 37.55 -7.71
C TRP A 567 -9.89 37.00 -8.95
N VAL A 568 -8.88 37.73 -9.41
CA VAL A 568 -7.86 37.24 -10.35
C VAL A 568 -6.56 37.05 -9.57
N ASP A 569 -5.74 36.08 -9.99
CA ASP A 569 -4.45 35.71 -9.40
C ASP A 569 -4.55 35.33 -7.91
N VAL A 570 -5.58 34.56 -7.56
CA VAL A 570 -5.81 34.12 -6.17
C VAL A 570 -4.58 33.42 -5.60
N GLY A 571 -4.07 33.93 -4.49
CA GLY A 571 -2.89 33.38 -3.82
C GLY A 571 -1.54 33.86 -4.36
N PHE A 572 -1.52 34.75 -5.37
CA PHE A 572 -0.31 35.42 -5.86
C PHE A 572 -0.21 36.86 -5.34
N SER A 573 0.99 37.45 -5.42
CA SER A 573 1.20 38.87 -5.03
C SER A 573 0.50 39.87 -5.96
N THR A 574 -0.01 39.42 -7.11
CA THR A 574 -0.76 40.19 -8.09
C THR A 574 -2.27 40.07 -7.93
N GLN A 575 -2.75 39.46 -6.84
CA GLN A 575 -4.17 39.26 -6.59
C GLN A 575 -4.95 40.59 -6.63
N THR A 576 -6.00 40.65 -7.44
CA THR A 576 -6.84 41.85 -7.61
C THR A 576 -8.31 41.49 -7.78
N ASN A 577 -9.20 42.44 -7.46
CA ASN A 577 -10.65 42.26 -7.53
C ASN A 577 -11.18 42.46 -8.94
N VAL A 578 -12.14 41.63 -9.32
CA VAL A 578 -12.94 41.83 -10.52
C VAL A 578 -13.96 42.95 -10.25
N VAL A 579 -13.87 44.04 -11.01
CA VAL A 579 -14.78 45.20 -10.89
C VAL A 579 -15.78 45.31 -12.03
N GLY A 580 -15.60 44.50 -13.08
CA GLY A 580 -16.58 44.34 -14.14
C GLY A 580 -16.11 43.33 -15.18
N ALA A 581 -17.01 42.96 -16.08
CA ALA A 581 -16.66 42.14 -17.23
C ALA A 581 -17.50 42.49 -18.46
N ALA A 582 -17.04 42.05 -19.62
CA ALA A 582 -17.78 42.08 -20.87
C ALA A 582 -17.64 40.75 -21.61
N ILE A 583 -18.69 40.37 -22.32
CA ILE A 583 -18.72 39.24 -23.25
C ILE A 583 -18.73 39.78 -24.67
N ASN A 584 -17.68 39.52 -25.44
CA ASN A 584 -17.55 40.00 -26.83
C ASN A 584 -17.79 41.52 -26.94
N GLY A 585 -17.27 42.29 -25.97
CA GLY A 585 -17.45 43.74 -25.89
C GLY A 585 -18.82 44.20 -25.36
N VAL A 586 -19.76 43.30 -25.08
CA VAL A 586 -21.03 43.61 -24.43
C VAL A 586 -20.85 43.56 -22.91
N PRO A 587 -21.03 44.66 -22.17
CA PRO A 587 -20.90 44.67 -20.71
C PRO A 587 -21.86 43.67 -20.05
N VAL A 588 -21.45 43.09 -18.93
CA VAL A 588 -22.33 42.24 -18.11
C VAL A 588 -22.68 42.92 -16.79
N SER A 589 -23.89 42.65 -16.30
CA SER A 589 -24.28 42.99 -14.94
C SER A 589 -23.77 41.91 -14.00
N LEU A 590 -22.91 42.28 -13.05
CA LEU A 590 -22.42 41.37 -12.00
C LEU A 590 -23.33 41.45 -10.77
N LEU A 591 -23.72 40.28 -10.26
CA LEU A 591 -24.52 40.10 -9.05
C LEU A 591 -23.79 39.12 -8.13
N ASP A 592 -23.47 39.56 -6.91
CA ASP A 592 -22.83 38.72 -5.88
C ASP A 592 -23.64 37.42 -5.68
N ASP A 593 -22.94 36.29 -5.80
CA ASP A 593 -23.54 34.95 -5.69
C ASP A 593 -23.55 34.40 -4.25
N GLY A 594 -22.95 35.14 -3.30
CA GLY A 594 -22.84 34.75 -1.89
C GLY A 594 -21.78 33.68 -1.59
N ASN A 595 -21.03 33.22 -2.60
CA ASN A 595 -20.04 32.14 -2.51
C ASN A 595 -18.64 32.58 -2.94
N GLY A 596 -18.35 33.89 -2.92
CA GLY A 596 -17.04 34.43 -3.33
C GLY A 596 -16.89 34.58 -4.84
N GLY A 597 -18.01 34.70 -5.57
CA GLY A 597 -18.07 34.99 -6.99
C GLY A 597 -19.21 35.94 -7.35
N PHE A 598 -19.41 36.10 -8.65
CA PHE A 598 -20.48 36.86 -9.25
C PHE A 598 -21.23 35.99 -10.24
N THR A 599 -22.55 35.98 -10.16
CA THR A 599 -23.37 35.65 -11.33
C THR A 599 -23.37 36.84 -12.29
N PHE A 600 -23.38 36.57 -13.59
CA PHE A 600 -23.44 37.61 -14.58
C PHE A 600 -24.53 37.34 -15.62
N THR A 601 -25.09 38.41 -16.17
CA THR A 601 -25.92 38.39 -17.38
C THR A 601 -25.53 39.55 -18.27
N SER A 602 -25.39 39.32 -19.58
CA SER A 602 -25.09 40.36 -20.55
C SER A 602 -26.16 41.46 -20.53
N THR A 603 -25.73 42.72 -20.58
CA THR A 603 -26.65 43.88 -20.52
C THR A 603 -27.50 44.03 -21.79
N ASN A 604 -27.00 43.51 -22.91
CA ASN A 604 -27.70 43.40 -24.18
C ASN A 604 -27.55 41.98 -24.73
N ALA A 605 -28.41 41.61 -25.69
CA ALA A 605 -28.22 40.39 -26.46
C ALA A 605 -26.88 40.47 -27.19
N VAL A 606 -26.06 39.45 -27.02
CA VAL A 606 -24.78 39.31 -27.72
C VAL A 606 -25.12 38.82 -29.12
N ASN A 607 -24.65 39.55 -30.13
CA ASN A 607 -25.02 39.30 -31.53
C ASN A 607 -24.65 37.86 -31.94
N GLY A 608 -25.62 37.15 -32.52
CA GLY A 608 -25.46 35.79 -33.03
C GLY A 608 -25.97 35.60 -34.47
N SER A 609 -26.28 36.66 -35.23
CA SER A 609 -26.84 36.54 -36.58
C SER A 609 -25.97 37.08 -37.73
N SER A 610 -25.87 36.20 -38.74
CA SER A 610 -25.35 36.31 -40.11
C SER A 610 -23.93 36.87 -40.30
N GLN A 611 -22.98 35.94 -40.40
CA GLN A 611 -21.54 36.07 -40.74
C GLN A 611 -20.53 36.01 -39.59
N GLN A 612 -20.96 35.94 -38.32
CA GLN A 612 -20.06 35.57 -37.22
C GLN A 612 -20.82 34.66 -36.24
N ARG A 613 -20.69 33.34 -36.41
CA ARG A 613 -21.31 32.35 -35.51
C ARG A 613 -20.39 32.03 -34.32
N VAL A 614 -20.08 33.05 -33.52
CA VAL A 614 -19.01 33.06 -32.50
C VAL A 614 -19.31 32.13 -31.31
N TRP A 615 -18.50 31.09 -31.16
CA TRP A 615 -17.85 30.76 -29.89
C TRP A 615 -16.37 31.15 -30.07
N PRO A 616 -15.54 31.49 -29.06
CA PRO A 616 -15.87 31.66 -27.67
C PRO A 616 -16.39 33.07 -27.43
N VAL A 617 -17.17 33.15 -26.37
CA VAL A 617 -17.32 34.39 -25.63
C VAL A 617 -15.94 34.78 -25.10
N VAL A 618 -15.33 35.80 -25.68
CA VAL A 618 -14.16 36.45 -25.10
C VAL A 618 -14.68 37.24 -23.90
N MET A 619 -14.44 36.69 -22.72
CA MET A 619 -14.71 37.39 -21.47
C MET A 619 -13.54 38.32 -21.19
N THR A 620 -13.78 39.62 -21.30
CA THR A 620 -12.82 40.64 -20.83
C THR A 620 -13.21 41.01 -19.43
N MET A 621 -12.26 40.97 -18.50
CA MET A 621 -12.48 41.36 -17.10
C MET A 621 -11.73 42.66 -16.82
N TRP A 622 -12.37 43.57 -16.09
CA TRP A 622 -11.74 44.79 -15.58
C TRP A 622 -11.40 44.60 -14.12
N LEU A 623 -10.20 45.04 -13.74
CA LEU A 623 -9.63 44.86 -12.41
C LEU A 623 -9.57 46.20 -11.68
N ALA A 624 -9.59 46.17 -10.35
CA ALA A 624 -9.66 47.38 -9.53
C ALA A 624 -8.44 48.33 -9.66
N ASP A 625 -7.34 47.83 -10.22
CA ASP A 625 -6.04 48.48 -10.36
C ASP A 625 -5.67 48.93 -11.78
N GLY A 626 -6.59 48.82 -12.76
CA GLY A 626 -6.44 49.37 -14.11
C GLY A 626 -6.83 48.40 -15.22
#